data_AF-A0A2G9T6L5-F1
#
_entry.id   AF-A0A2G9T6L5-F1
#
_cell.length_a   1.000
_cell.length_b   1.000
_cell.length_c   1.000
_cell.angle_alpha   90.00
_cell.angle_beta   90.00
_cell.angle_gamma   90.00
#
_symmetry.space_group_name_H-M   'P 1'
#
loop_
_entity.id
_entity.type
_entity.pdbx_description
1 polymer ?
#
loop_
_entity_poly.entity_id
_entity_poly.type
_entity_poly.pdbx_seq_one_letter_code
_entity_poly.pdbx_strand_id
1 'polypeptide(L)'
;MNQTDEFRFNRASLINVGWFECDRLGCDYMVMHDVDLLPLNPEISYRFPGEGVVKHISAPQYHPKYNYTKFIGGVLMLTMNDYKALNGMSNKYWGWGLEDDEFYLRIRDGSLNLTRVANLSTNRSNTFRHIHGVERKRDYAVVTKEQKAMKRKRDR
;
A
#
# COMPACT_ATOMS: atom_id res chain seq x y z
N MET A 1 -13.01 3.22 1.60
CA MET A 1 -13.20 2.73 2.98
C MET A 1 -13.02 3.88 3.95
N ASN A 2 -13.86 3.96 4.99
CA ASN A 2 -13.85 5.05 5.97
C ASN A 2 -13.75 4.47 7.40
N GLN A 3 -12.79 4.94 8.21
CA GLN A 3 -12.64 4.54 9.62
C GLN A 3 -13.31 5.58 10.53
N THR A 4 -14.40 5.19 11.17
CA THR A 4 -15.27 6.11 11.92
C THR A 4 -14.98 6.14 13.43
N ASP A 5 -14.21 5.19 13.95
CA ASP A 5 -13.78 5.21 15.36
C ASP A 5 -12.68 6.25 15.63
N GLU A 6 -12.33 6.41 16.91
CA GLU A 6 -11.27 7.32 17.37
C GLU A 6 -9.90 6.63 17.56
N PHE A 7 -9.78 5.34 17.23
CA PHE A 7 -8.49 4.65 17.32
C PHE A 7 -7.48 5.26 16.35
N ARG A 8 -6.21 4.88 16.47
CA ARG A 8 -5.22 5.27 15.46
C ARG A 8 -5.66 4.74 14.09
N PHE A 9 -5.28 5.44 13.02
CA PHE A 9 -5.66 5.01 11.68
C PHE A 9 -5.01 3.65 11.34
N ASN A 10 -5.77 2.72 10.79
CA ASN A 10 -5.25 1.41 10.38
C ASN A 10 -5.46 1.20 8.88
N ARG A 11 -4.48 1.65 8.10
CA ARG A 11 -4.48 1.58 6.63
C ARG A 11 -4.64 0.14 6.13
N ALA A 12 -3.85 -0.78 6.66
CA ALA A 12 -3.86 -2.19 6.24
C ALA A 12 -5.21 -2.88 6.52
N SER A 13 -5.80 -2.67 7.71
CA SER A 13 -7.12 -3.24 8.02
C SER A 13 -8.22 -2.68 7.12
N LEU A 14 -8.19 -1.38 6.79
CA LEU A 14 -9.16 -0.81 5.85
C LEU A 14 -8.99 -1.36 4.44
N ILE A 15 -7.76 -1.65 4.01
CA ILE A 15 -7.51 -2.33 2.74
C ILE A 15 -8.07 -3.76 2.76
N ASN A 16 -7.88 -4.51 3.86
CA ASN A 16 -8.48 -5.84 4.01
C ASN A 16 -10.01 -5.79 3.89
N VAL A 17 -10.67 -4.82 4.53
CA VAL A 17 -12.12 -4.59 4.37
C VAL A 17 -12.45 -4.23 2.91
N GLY A 18 -11.61 -3.40 2.28
CA GLY A 18 -11.62 -3.12 0.84
C GLY A 18 -11.68 -4.36 -0.02
N TRP A 19 -10.79 -5.31 0.24
CA TRP A 19 -10.73 -6.58 -0.48
C TRP A 19 -12.02 -7.39 -0.35
N PHE A 20 -12.58 -7.52 0.86
CA PHE A 20 -13.85 -8.24 1.06
C PHE A 20 -15.01 -7.62 0.26
N GLU A 21 -15.09 -6.29 0.19
CA GLU A 21 -16.12 -5.62 -0.62
C GLU A 21 -15.90 -5.80 -2.12
N CYS A 22 -14.64 -5.76 -2.59
CA CYS A 22 -14.31 -6.06 -3.98
C CYS A 22 -14.63 -7.52 -4.35
N ASP A 23 -14.36 -8.48 -3.46
CA ASP A 23 -14.66 -9.90 -3.65
C ASP A 23 -16.18 -10.11 -3.76
N ARG A 24 -16.95 -9.47 -2.87
CA ARG A 24 -18.42 -9.48 -2.91
C ARG A 24 -19.00 -8.94 -4.23
N LEU A 25 -18.32 -7.96 -4.84
CA LEU A 25 -18.73 -7.37 -6.12
C LEU A 25 -18.20 -8.13 -7.35
N GLY A 26 -17.40 -9.19 -7.16
CA GLY A 26 -16.82 -9.96 -8.26
C GLY A 26 -15.75 -9.21 -9.04
N CYS A 27 -14.96 -8.36 -8.39
CA CYS A 27 -13.84 -7.69 -9.04
C CYS A 27 -12.72 -8.68 -9.42
N ASP A 28 -12.02 -8.43 -10.54
CA ASP A 28 -10.87 -9.26 -10.95
C ASP A 28 -9.57 -8.90 -10.21
N TYR A 29 -9.42 -7.61 -9.88
CA TYR A 29 -8.24 -7.07 -9.20
C TYR A 29 -8.59 -5.86 -8.35
N MET A 30 -7.69 -5.50 -7.44
CA MET A 30 -7.83 -4.32 -6.60
C MET A 30 -6.61 -3.39 -6.70
N VAL A 31 -6.85 -2.12 -6.36
CA VAL A 31 -5.82 -1.09 -6.28
C VAL A 31 -5.85 -0.49 -4.88
N MET A 32 -4.79 -0.72 -4.12
CA MET A 32 -4.51 0.01 -2.88
C MET A 32 -3.99 1.39 -3.27
N HIS A 33 -4.70 2.45 -2.94
CA HIS A 33 -4.37 3.80 -3.41
C HIS A 33 -4.54 4.82 -2.29
N ASP A 34 -3.45 5.47 -1.90
CA ASP A 34 -3.50 6.61 -0.97
C ASP A 34 -4.25 7.78 -1.64
N VAL A 35 -5.26 8.33 -0.96
CA VAL A 35 -6.18 9.33 -1.54
C VAL A 35 -5.49 10.65 -1.92
N ASP A 36 -4.32 10.91 -1.33
CA ASP A 36 -3.56 12.15 -1.49
C ASP A 36 -2.45 12.07 -2.53
N LEU A 37 -2.27 10.90 -3.18
CA LEU A 37 -1.20 10.67 -4.14
C LEU A 37 -1.74 10.58 -5.57
N LEU A 38 -1.86 11.73 -6.24
CA LEU A 38 -2.48 11.83 -7.55
C LEU A 38 -1.46 11.55 -8.67
N PRO A 39 -1.71 10.58 -9.58
CA PRO A 39 -0.88 10.39 -10.77
C PRO A 39 -1.09 11.56 -11.73
N LEU A 40 0.00 12.18 -12.19
CA LEU A 40 -0.03 13.26 -13.18
C LEU A 40 0.37 12.79 -14.58
N ASN A 41 1.12 11.69 -14.68
CA ASN A 41 1.57 11.15 -15.96
C ASN A 41 0.50 10.20 -16.55
N PRO A 42 -0.03 10.48 -17.76
CA PRO A 42 -1.04 9.63 -18.42
C PRO A 42 -0.53 8.26 -18.88
N GLU A 43 0.79 8.05 -18.93
CA GLU A 43 1.43 6.74 -19.24
C GLU A 43 1.22 5.72 -18.10
N ILE A 44 0.81 6.17 -16.90
CA ILE A 44 0.54 5.29 -15.77
C ILE A 44 -0.75 4.49 -16.03
N SER A 45 -0.56 3.19 -16.29
CA SER A 45 -1.66 2.26 -16.55
C SER A 45 -2.11 1.52 -15.29
N TYR A 46 -3.40 1.65 -14.99
CA TYR A 46 -4.15 0.89 -13.97
C TYR A 46 -4.86 -0.35 -14.56
N ARG A 47 -4.45 -0.81 -15.74
CA ARG A 47 -5.01 -2.04 -16.33
C ARG A 47 -4.65 -3.28 -15.49
N PHE A 48 -5.44 -4.34 -15.69
CA PHE A 48 -5.25 -5.65 -15.08
C PHE A 48 -3.75 -6.03 -14.97
N PRO A 49 -3.25 -6.38 -13.77
CA PRO A 49 -1.82 -6.58 -13.54
C PRO A 49 -1.31 -7.93 -14.06
N GLY A 50 -2.19 -8.91 -14.28
CA GLY A 50 -1.83 -10.30 -14.53
C GLY A 50 -1.82 -11.13 -13.24
N GLU A 51 -2.17 -12.40 -13.34
CA GLU A 51 -2.06 -13.35 -12.23
C GLU A 51 -0.59 -13.56 -11.83
N GLY A 52 -0.34 -13.68 -10.53
CA GLY A 52 1.01 -13.82 -9.98
C GLY A 52 1.83 -12.53 -9.97
N VAL A 53 1.22 -11.39 -10.30
CA VAL A 53 1.92 -10.09 -10.46
C VAL A 53 1.37 -9.07 -9.46
N VAL A 54 2.29 -8.49 -8.68
CA VAL A 54 2.02 -7.29 -7.89
C VAL A 54 2.68 -6.11 -8.59
N LYS A 55 1.89 -5.14 -9.04
CA LYS A 55 2.39 -3.96 -9.75
C LYS A 55 2.40 -2.75 -8.83
N HIS A 56 3.59 -2.24 -8.54
CA HIS A 56 3.78 -1.03 -7.76
C HIS A 56 3.84 0.21 -8.66
N ILE A 57 2.79 1.03 -8.55
CA ILE A 57 2.55 2.19 -9.40
C ILE A 57 3.35 3.39 -8.91
N SER A 58 3.39 3.65 -7.61
CA SER A 58 4.15 4.76 -7.03
C SER A 58 5.60 4.39 -6.73
N ALA A 59 6.29 3.86 -7.73
CA ALA A 59 7.64 3.33 -7.57
C ALA A 59 8.64 4.38 -7.00
N PRO A 60 9.69 3.96 -6.25
CA PRO A 60 10.64 4.84 -5.56
C PRO A 60 11.29 5.90 -6.47
N GLN A 61 11.54 5.55 -7.74
CA GLN A 61 12.10 6.45 -8.74
C GLN A 61 11.13 7.55 -9.21
N TYR A 62 9.85 7.46 -8.86
CA TYR A 62 8.80 8.43 -9.22
C TYR A 62 8.06 9.02 -8.02
N HIS A 63 8.15 8.39 -6.85
CA HIS A 63 7.47 8.86 -5.65
C HIS A 63 8.14 10.14 -5.10
N PRO A 64 7.36 11.21 -4.80
CA PRO A 64 7.91 12.51 -4.40
C PRO A 64 8.65 12.45 -3.06
N LYS A 65 8.17 11.63 -2.11
CA LYS A 65 8.74 11.49 -0.77
C LYS A 65 9.68 10.29 -0.55
N TYR A 66 9.20 9.05 -0.77
CA TYR A 66 9.95 7.83 -0.44
C TYR A 66 10.74 7.29 -1.64
N ASN A 67 12.01 6.91 -1.44
CA ASN A 67 12.89 6.46 -2.53
C ASN A 67 13.74 5.21 -2.19
N TYR A 68 13.45 4.50 -1.08
CA TYR A 68 14.21 3.32 -0.70
C TYR A 68 13.76 2.08 -1.49
N THR A 69 14.68 1.15 -1.75
CA THR A 69 14.49 0.03 -2.70
C THR A 69 13.32 -0.89 -2.37
N LYS A 70 13.04 -1.12 -1.08
CA LYS A 70 11.99 -2.04 -0.62
C LYS A 70 10.60 -1.41 -0.51
N PHE A 71 10.48 -0.11 -0.76
CA PHE A 71 9.23 0.63 -0.64
C PHE A 71 8.16 0.11 -1.61
N ILE A 72 6.96 -0.12 -1.09
CA ILE A 72 5.75 -0.51 -1.84
C ILE A 72 4.47 0.24 -1.41
N GLY A 73 4.59 1.29 -0.60
CA GLY A 73 3.46 2.14 -0.17
C GLY A 73 2.96 3.08 -1.26
N GLY A 74 1.92 3.87 -0.99
CA GLY A 74 1.29 4.75 -1.97
C GLY A 74 0.24 4.03 -2.81
N VAL A 75 0.62 3.54 -3.98
CA VAL A 75 -0.26 2.90 -4.96
C VAL A 75 0.28 1.55 -5.41
N LEU A 76 -0.44 0.48 -5.07
CA LEU A 76 -0.08 -0.92 -5.33
C LEU A 76 -1.30 -1.69 -5.84
N MET A 77 -1.13 -2.55 -6.84
CA MET A 77 -2.25 -3.32 -7.42
C MET A 77 -1.88 -4.78 -7.70
N LEU A 78 -2.86 -5.66 -7.57
CA LEU A 78 -2.75 -7.12 -7.73
C LEU A 78 -4.14 -7.75 -7.88
N THR A 79 -4.20 -9.01 -8.33
CA THR A 79 -5.47 -9.74 -8.49
C THR A 79 -6.12 -10.05 -7.14
N MET A 80 -7.44 -10.27 -7.15
CA MET A 80 -8.16 -10.67 -5.94
C MET A 80 -7.64 -12.00 -5.40
N ASN A 81 -7.29 -12.93 -6.30
CA ASN A 81 -6.72 -14.24 -5.98
C ASN A 81 -5.34 -14.13 -5.33
N ASP A 82 -4.45 -13.31 -5.90
CA ASP A 82 -3.11 -13.08 -5.35
C ASP A 82 -3.18 -12.47 -3.95
N TYR A 83 -4.04 -11.47 -3.73
CA TYR A 83 -4.21 -10.87 -2.40
C TYR A 83 -4.69 -11.89 -1.36
N LYS A 84 -5.63 -12.77 -1.75
CA LYS A 84 -6.13 -13.87 -0.92
C LYS A 84 -5.03 -14.88 -0.60
N ALA A 85 -4.22 -15.26 -1.58
CA ALA A 85 -3.11 -16.19 -1.42
C ALA A 85 -2.04 -15.67 -0.44
N LEU A 86 -1.87 -14.34 -0.36
CA LEU A 86 -0.99 -13.68 0.62
C LEU A 86 -1.59 -13.55 2.03
N ASN A 87 -2.82 -14.02 2.25
CA ASN A 87 -3.59 -13.81 3.49
C ASN A 87 -3.76 -12.31 3.82
N GLY A 88 -3.90 -11.47 2.80
CA GLY A 88 -4.05 -10.02 2.92
C GLY A 88 -2.91 -9.31 3.64
N MET A 89 -3.18 -8.09 4.12
CA MET A 89 -2.24 -7.30 4.92
C MET A 89 -2.40 -7.56 6.42
N SER A 90 -1.35 -7.34 7.22
CA SER A 90 -1.44 -7.47 8.67
C SER A 90 -2.34 -6.41 9.32
N ASN A 91 -3.22 -6.84 10.23
CA ASN A 91 -4.09 -5.95 11.01
C ASN A 91 -3.39 -5.32 12.24
N LYS A 92 -2.11 -5.62 12.48
CA LYS A 92 -1.38 -5.18 13.69
C LYS A 92 -0.90 -3.72 13.63
N TYR A 93 -0.93 -3.10 12.45
CA TYR A 93 -0.30 -1.80 12.20
C TYR A 93 -1.25 -0.63 12.43
N TRP A 94 -1.39 -0.27 13.70
CA TRP A 94 -2.13 0.93 14.12
C TRP A 94 -1.24 2.18 14.06
N GLY A 95 -1.67 3.20 13.31
CA GLY A 95 -0.95 4.43 12.97
C GLY A 95 0.26 4.23 12.05
N TRP A 96 0.94 5.32 11.71
CA TRP A 96 1.88 5.37 10.58
C TRP A 96 3.03 4.33 10.63
N GLY A 97 3.20 3.65 9.50
CA GLY A 97 4.40 2.92 9.09
C GLY A 97 4.42 1.42 9.40
N LEU A 98 5.24 0.73 8.58
CA LEU A 98 5.63 -0.69 8.60
C LEU A 98 4.61 -1.69 8.06
N GLU A 99 3.37 -1.28 7.74
CA GLU A 99 2.38 -2.20 7.18
C GLU A 99 2.70 -2.57 5.72
N ASP A 100 3.26 -1.63 4.97
CA ASP A 100 3.74 -1.81 3.60
C ASP A 100 5.02 -2.64 3.57
N ASP A 101 5.95 -2.41 4.49
CA ASP A 101 7.16 -3.23 4.63
C ASP A 101 6.83 -4.68 5.04
N GLU A 102 5.81 -4.90 5.88
CA GLU A 102 5.34 -6.23 6.25
C GLU A 102 4.69 -6.94 5.05
N PHE A 103 3.85 -6.23 4.30
CA PHE A 103 3.22 -6.78 3.11
C PHE A 103 4.24 -7.08 2.00
N TYR A 104 5.30 -6.28 1.87
CA TYR A 104 6.43 -6.58 0.99
C TYR A 104 7.02 -7.95 1.29
N LEU A 105 7.20 -8.28 2.57
CA LEU A 105 7.71 -9.59 2.96
C LEU A 105 6.71 -10.71 2.66
N ARG A 106 5.39 -10.48 2.82
CA ARG A 106 4.37 -11.46 2.38
C ARG A 106 4.43 -11.73 0.88
N ILE A 107 4.55 -10.69 0.05
CA ILE A 107 4.71 -10.82 -1.41
C ILE A 107 5.93 -11.70 -1.75
N ARG A 108 7.03 -11.51 -1.03
CA ARG A 108 8.27 -12.31 -1.20
C ARG A 108 8.08 -13.75 -0.74
N ASP A 109 7.45 -13.96 0.41
CA ASP A 109 7.16 -15.30 0.95
C ASP A 109 6.19 -16.07 0.02
N GLY A 110 5.22 -15.38 -0.57
CA GLY A 110 4.27 -15.91 -1.56
C GLY A 110 4.83 -16.05 -2.98
N SER A 111 6.10 -15.71 -3.21
CA SER A 111 6.78 -15.83 -4.51
C SER A 111 6.10 -15.11 -5.67
N LEU A 112 5.35 -14.03 -5.39
CA LEU A 112 4.73 -13.22 -6.43
C LEU A 112 5.74 -12.28 -7.11
N ASN A 113 5.51 -11.99 -8.38
CA ASN A 113 6.37 -11.12 -9.16
C ASN A 113 6.04 -9.64 -8.88
N LEU A 114 6.87 -8.99 -8.06
CA LEU A 114 6.77 -7.55 -7.82
C LEU A 114 7.37 -6.76 -9.00
N THR A 115 6.51 -6.12 -9.78
CA THR A 115 6.89 -5.23 -10.88
C THR A 115 6.72 -3.77 -10.48
N ARG A 116 7.45 -2.88 -11.14
CA ARG A 116 7.38 -1.42 -10.92
C ARG A 116 7.17 -0.75 -12.28
N VAL A 117 6.38 0.32 -12.30
CA VAL A 117 6.34 1.18 -13.50
C VAL A 117 7.75 1.69 -13.79
N ALA A 118 8.10 1.81 -15.06
CA ALA A 118 9.42 2.22 -15.53
C ALA A 118 9.28 2.93 -16.88
N ASN A 119 10.36 3.59 -17.31
CA ASN A 119 10.44 4.29 -18.61
C ASN A 119 9.36 5.36 -18.82
N LEU A 120 8.87 5.95 -17.73
CA LEU A 120 7.98 7.10 -17.82
C LEU A 120 8.74 8.35 -18.30
N SER A 121 8.06 9.23 -19.03
CA SER A 121 8.59 10.52 -19.48
C SER A 121 8.79 11.53 -18.34
N THR A 122 8.27 11.24 -17.15
CA THR A 122 8.33 12.08 -15.94
C THR A 122 9.31 11.54 -14.90
N ASN A 123 9.57 12.30 -13.84
CA ASN A 123 10.42 11.92 -12.71
C ASN A 123 9.76 12.25 -11.36
N ARG A 124 10.51 12.16 -10.25
CA ARG A 124 9.98 12.36 -8.88
C ARG A 124 9.29 13.71 -8.64
N SER A 125 9.60 14.75 -9.42
CA SER A 125 9.01 16.08 -9.23
C SER A 125 7.65 16.26 -9.92
N ASN A 126 7.33 15.45 -10.93
CA ASN A 126 6.16 15.66 -11.78
C ASN A 126 5.40 14.37 -12.17
N THR A 127 5.77 13.20 -11.65
CA THR A 127 5.01 11.96 -11.89
C THR A 127 3.76 11.88 -11.01
N PHE A 128 3.88 12.29 -9.74
CA PHE A 128 2.77 12.32 -8.78
C PHE A 128 2.69 13.67 -8.08
N ARG A 129 1.47 14.13 -7.82
CA ARG A 129 1.19 15.22 -6.89
C ARG A 129 0.80 14.64 -5.55
N HIS A 130 1.61 14.88 -4.52
CA HIS A 130 1.30 14.47 -3.15
C HIS A 130 0.70 15.64 -2.36
N ILE A 131 -0.61 15.62 -2.14
CA ILE A 131 -1.35 16.68 -1.43
C ILE A 131 -1.48 16.28 0.04
N HIS A 132 -0.38 16.40 0.79
CA HIS A 132 -0.32 15.92 2.15
C HIS A 132 -0.38 17.06 3.18
N GLY A 133 -1.37 17.03 4.08
CA GLY A 133 -1.50 17.96 5.18
C GLY A 133 -0.46 17.75 6.28
N VAL A 134 -0.21 18.79 7.10
CA VAL A 134 0.77 18.75 8.19
C VAL A 134 0.20 18.02 9.43
N GLU A 135 -1.10 18.18 9.71
CA GLU A 135 -1.74 17.60 10.89
C GLU A 135 -2.09 16.11 10.72
N ARG A 136 -1.51 15.27 11.58
CA ARG A 136 -1.66 13.81 11.54
C ARG A 136 -1.81 13.23 12.93
N LYS A 137 -2.81 13.73 13.68
CA LYS A 137 -2.99 13.44 15.12
C LYS A 137 -3.13 11.94 15.43
N ARG A 138 -3.88 11.19 14.62
CA ARG A 138 -4.11 9.74 14.79
C ARG A 138 -2.88 8.90 14.45
N ASP A 139 -2.12 9.31 13.43
CA ASP A 139 -0.97 8.57 12.94
C ASP A 139 0.22 8.60 13.90
N TYR A 140 0.45 9.74 14.53
CA TYR A 140 1.61 9.98 15.40
C TYR A 140 1.28 9.97 16.90
N ALA A 141 0.09 9.50 17.27
CA ALA A 141 -0.24 9.28 18.67
C ALA A 141 0.86 8.43 19.36
N VAL A 142 1.25 8.87 20.56
CA VAL A 142 2.36 8.28 21.32
C VAL A 142 2.10 6.80 21.59
N VAL A 143 3.14 5.99 21.43
CA VAL A 143 3.11 4.55 21.70
C VAL A 143 4.22 4.13 22.64
N THR A 144 3.96 3.05 23.39
CA THR A 144 4.92 2.44 24.31
C THR A 144 6.07 1.75 23.55
N LYS A 145 7.15 1.42 24.27
CA LYS A 145 8.29 0.68 23.69
C LYS A 145 7.88 -0.71 23.24
N GLU A 146 7.00 -1.36 23.99
CA GLU A 146 6.46 -2.69 23.72
C GLU A 146 5.64 -2.66 22.41
N GLN A 147 4.79 -1.64 22.24
CA GLN A 147 4.03 -1.44 21.00
C GLN A 147 4.96 -1.24 19.79
N LYS A 148 6.05 -0.47 19.94
CA LYS A 148 7.06 -0.32 18.87
C LYS A 148 7.76 -1.64 18.56
N ALA A 149 8.09 -2.45 19.56
CA ALA A 149 8.72 -3.75 19.38
C ALA A 149 7.78 -4.74 18.67
N MET A 150 6.49 -4.75 19.05
CA MET A 150 5.47 -5.60 18.42
C MET A 150 5.32 -5.33 16.92
N LYS A 151 5.36 -4.07 16.48
CA LYS A 151 5.30 -3.72 15.04
C LYS A 151 6.44 -4.31 14.21
N ARG A 152 7.58 -4.62 14.83
CA ARG A 152 8.77 -5.17 14.12
C ARG A 152 8.75 -6.68 14.01
N LYS A 153 7.85 -7.37 14.73
CA LYS A 153 7.71 -8.82 14.64
C LYS A 153 6.85 -9.17 13.43
N ARG A 154 7.28 -10.14 12.62
CA ARG A 154 6.48 -10.66 11.49
C ARG A 154 5.12 -11.12 11.99
N ASP A 155 4.10 -10.82 11.20
CA ASP A 155 2.76 -11.37 11.35
C ASP A 155 2.62 -12.56 10.41
N ARG A 156 2.91 -13.76 10.92
CA ARG A 156 2.76 -15.03 10.19
C ARG A 156 1.41 -15.65 10.48
#